data_AF-A0A1L9NIL3-F1
#
_entry.id   AF-A0A1L9NIL3-F1
#
_cell.length_a   1.000
_cell.length_b   1.000
_cell.length_c   1.000
_cell.angle_alpha   90.00
_cell.angle_beta   90.00
_cell.angle_gamma   90.00
#
_symmetry.space_group_name_H-M   'P 1'
#
loop_
_entity.id
_entity.type
_entity.pdbx_description
1 polymer ?
#
loop_
_entity_poly.entity_id
_entity_poly.type
_entity_poly.pdbx_seq_one_letter_code
_entity_poly.pdbx_strand_id
1 'polypeptide(L)'
;MVREAIYQNIDFWRLESEPASKSGHLVDRSFILQKVPELRVTADISHWVVVCERLLDQGEEDREILDRLIPHVRHIHARMGTTQSSQCPEPLNPAFGAERQFFESLWLRIVKSRQQTDPNCRITWVPEYGPFPYHPIGTAQTFEELADSEGKRLEALFEFAVSQS
;
A
#
# COMPACT_ATOMS: atom_id res chain seq x y z
N MET A 1 -6.59 -4.12 14.92
CA MET A 1 -5.65 -3.29 14.13
C MET A 1 -4.64 -2.67 15.06
N VAL A 2 -3.40 -2.43 14.62
CA VAL A 2 -2.43 -1.60 15.38
C VAL A 2 -1.79 -0.62 14.40
N ARG A 3 -1.89 0.68 14.73
CA ARG A 3 -1.18 1.76 14.05
C ARG A 3 0.21 1.89 14.69
N GLU A 4 1.26 1.80 13.89
CA GLU A 4 2.65 1.93 14.37
C GLU A 4 3.16 3.37 14.13
N ALA A 5 4.01 3.86 15.04
CA ALA A 5 4.75 5.11 14.85
C ALA A 5 5.91 4.90 13.87
N ILE A 6 6.29 5.95 13.12
CA ILE A 6 7.35 5.90 12.10
C ILE A 6 8.67 5.43 12.74
N TYR A 7 8.97 4.15 12.58
CA TYR A 7 10.30 3.58 12.69
C TYR A 7 10.50 2.76 11.43
N GLN A 8 11.56 3.06 10.68
CA GLN A 8 11.90 2.34 9.45
C GLN A 8 12.08 0.86 9.76
N ASN A 9 11.02 0.09 9.58
CA ASN A 9 11.06 -1.35 9.60
C ASN A 9 11.46 -1.81 8.21
N ILE A 10 12.38 -2.78 8.20
CA ILE A 10 13.09 -3.30 7.03
C ILE A 10 12.17 -3.37 5.81
N ASP A 11 12.43 -2.48 4.86
CA ASP A 11 11.81 -2.51 3.57
C ASP A 11 12.13 -3.83 2.87
N PHE A 12 11.09 -4.47 2.35
CA PHE A 12 11.21 -5.61 1.44
C PHE A 12 12.04 -5.27 0.17
N TRP A 13 12.37 -3.99 -0.03
CA TRP A 13 13.29 -3.47 -1.05
C TRP A 13 14.68 -4.09 -1.06
N ARG A 14 15.18 -4.69 0.03
CA ARG A 14 16.58 -5.15 0.04
C ARG A 14 16.84 -6.45 -0.74
N LEU A 15 15.82 -7.13 -1.26
CA LEU A 15 16.08 -8.37 -2.00
C LEU A 15 16.39 -8.19 -3.49
N GLU A 16 15.94 -7.15 -4.20
CA GLU A 16 16.27 -7.01 -5.63
C GLU A 16 16.43 -5.56 -6.09
N SER A 17 17.66 -5.06 -5.93
CA SER A 17 18.15 -3.83 -6.56
C SER A 17 18.85 -4.13 -7.89
N GLU A 18 18.28 -4.95 -8.77
CA GLU A 18 18.69 -5.00 -10.18
C GLU A 18 17.47 -5.05 -11.12
N PRO A 19 17.38 -4.14 -12.11
CA PRO A 19 16.28 -4.12 -13.04
C PRO A 19 16.44 -5.26 -14.06
N ALA A 20 15.78 -6.39 -13.80
CA ALA A 20 15.51 -7.36 -14.85
C ALA A 20 14.44 -6.80 -15.79
N SER A 21 14.91 -6.10 -16.84
CA SER A 21 14.19 -5.68 -18.05
C SER A 21 13.26 -4.44 -17.98
N LYS A 22 13.29 -3.66 -19.06
CA LYS A 22 12.53 -2.42 -19.30
C LYS A 22 11.00 -2.61 -19.43
N SER A 23 10.45 -3.75 -19.06
CA SER A 23 9.05 -4.10 -19.34
C SER A 23 8.11 -3.95 -18.14
N GLY A 24 8.59 -3.54 -16.96
CA GLY A 24 7.70 -3.29 -15.81
C GLY A 24 6.87 -4.50 -15.35
N HIS A 25 7.28 -5.72 -15.73
CA HIS A 25 6.51 -6.92 -15.45
C HIS A 25 6.59 -7.25 -13.95
N LEU A 26 5.45 -7.12 -13.27
CA LEU A 26 5.21 -7.55 -11.89
C LEU A 26 5.35 -9.08 -11.69
N VAL A 27 5.61 -9.81 -12.78
CA VAL A 27 5.67 -11.28 -12.89
C VAL A 27 6.70 -11.91 -11.95
N ASP A 28 7.83 -11.24 -11.71
CA ASP A 28 8.93 -11.76 -10.87
C ASP A 28 8.51 -11.99 -9.40
N ARG A 29 7.65 -11.10 -8.89
CA ARG A 29 7.25 -11.12 -7.47
C ARG A 29 6.27 -12.26 -7.17
N SER A 30 5.41 -12.58 -8.13
CA SER A 30 4.50 -13.72 -8.02
C SER A 30 5.25 -15.05 -8.01
N PHE A 31 6.41 -15.11 -8.68
CA PHE A 31 7.27 -16.29 -8.69
C PHE A 31 7.88 -16.55 -7.32
N ILE A 32 8.35 -15.50 -6.62
CA ILE A 32 8.88 -15.65 -5.25
C ILE A 32 7.81 -16.20 -4.30
N LEU A 33 6.58 -15.70 -4.37
CA LEU A 33 5.47 -16.19 -3.54
C LEU A 33 5.11 -17.65 -3.83
N GLN A 34 5.27 -18.12 -5.07
CA GLN A 34 5.09 -19.54 -5.41
C GLN A 34 6.20 -20.42 -4.82
N LYS A 35 7.42 -19.87 -4.69
CA LYS A 35 8.57 -20.61 -4.13
C LYS A 35 8.61 -20.57 -2.60
N VAL A 36 8.08 -19.52 -1.99
CA VAL A 36 8.06 -19.31 -0.53
C VAL A 36 6.63 -18.94 -0.10
N PRO A 37 5.69 -19.90 -0.05
CA PRO A 37 4.28 -19.62 0.25
C PRO A 37 4.04 -19.06 1.66
N GLU A 38 4.94 -19.30 2.61
CA GLU A 38 4.88 -18.76 3.97
C GLU A 38 5.38 -17.30 4.08
N LEU A 39 5.87 -16.72 2.98
CA LEU A 39 6.41 -15.36 2.98
C LEU A 39 5.36 -14.36 3.44
N ARG A 40 5.79 -13.48 4.35
CA ARG A 40 4.99 -12.37 4.88
C ARG A 40 5.43 -11.09 4.21
N VAL A 41 4.48 -10.33 3.67
CA VAL A 41 4.76 -9.17 2.84
C VAL A 41 4.33 -7.87 3.51
N THR A 42 5.16 -6.84 3.35
CA THR A 42 4.78 -5.44 3.56
C THR A 42 4.29 -4.88 2.23
N ALA A 43 3.04 -4.43 2.18
CA ALA A 43 2.43 -3.87 0.99
C ALA A 43 2.70 -2.36 0.91
N ASP A 44 3.68 -1.97 0.10
CA ASP A 44 3.90 -0.59 -0.36
C ASP A 44 3.56 -0.48 -1.86
N ILE A 45 2.27 -0.34 -2.14
CA ILE A 45 1.72 -0.35 -3.50
C ILE A 45 1.96 0.99 -4.21
N SER A 46 2.20 2.06 -3.45
CA SER A 46 2.44 3.41 -3.98
C SER A 46 3.62 3.45 -4.94
N HIS A 47 4.68 2.70 -4.63
CA HIS A 47 5.85 2.54 -5.48
C HIS A 47 5.55 1.77 -6.77
N TRP A 48 4.63 0.81 -6.72
CA TRP A 48 4.31 0.00 -7.90
C TRP A 48 3.49 0.82 -8.89
N VAL A 49 2.56 1.65 -8.39
CA VAL A 49 1.76 2.57 -9.19
C VAL A 49 2.65 3.56 -9.95
N VAL A 50 3.64 4.18 -9.29
CA VAL A 50 4.54 5.13 -9.96
C VAL A 50 5.49 4.45 -10.95
N VAL A 51 6.03 3.27 -10.62
CA VAL A 51 6.93 2.53 -11.54
C VAL A 51 6.19 2.02 -12.78
N CYS A 52 4.94 1.59 -12.62
CA CYS A 52 4.12 1.15 -13.75
C CYS A 52 3.45 2.31 -14.49
N GLU A 53 3.55 3.54 -13.97
CA GLU A 53 2.89 4.74 -14.46
C GLU A 53 1.36 4.57 -14.63
N ARG A 54 0.74 3.70 -13.82
CA ARG A 54 -0.69 3.36 -13.88
C ARG A 54 -1.20 2.76 -12.57
N LEU A 55 -2.50 2.84 -12.34
CA LEU A 55 -3.16 2.08 -11.28
C LEU A 55 -3.17 0.58 -11.61
N LEU A 56 -3.07 -0.26 -10.59
CA LEU A 56 -2.97 -1.72 -10.73
C LEU A 56 -4.34 -2.39 -10.64
N ASP A 57 -5.31 -1.88 -11.38
CA ASP A 57 -6.68 -2.40 -11.46
C ASP A 57 -7.25 -2.34 -12.89
N GLN A 58 -6.43 -1.94 -13.86
CA GLN A 58 -6.84 -1.67 -15.23
C GLN A 58 -6.99 -2.96 -16.04
N GLY A 59 -6.10 -3.94 -15.83
CA GLY A 59 -6.07 -5.22 -16.55
C GLY A 59 -6.46 -6.44 -15.69
N GLU A 60 -6.61 -7.59 -16.35
CA GLU A 60 -6.77 -8.89 -15.68
C GLU A 60 -5.49 -9.32 -14.96
N GLU A 61 -4.34 -9.12 -15.61
CA GLU A 61 -3.01 -9.41 -15.03
C GLU A 61 -2.81 -8.71 -13.68
N ASP A 62 -3.20 -7.43 -13.58
CA ASP A 62 -3.09 -6.67 -12.33
C ASP A 62 -3.89 -7.30 -11.20
N ARG A 63 -5.13 -7.70 -11.52
CA ARG A 63 -6.04 -8.31 -10.54
C ARG A 63 -5.48 -9.62 -10.06
N GLU A 64 -4.99 -10.46 -10.97
CA GLU A 64 -4.37 -11.74 -10.64
C GLU A 64 -3.16 -11.56 -9.71
N ILE A 65 -2.29 -10.59 -10.00
CA ILE A 65 -1.11 -10.31 -9.17
C ILE A 65 -1.54 -9.86 -7.77
N LEU A 66 -2.49 -8.93 -7.68
CA LEU A 66 -2.99 -8.45 -6.40
C LEU A 66 -3.69 -9.56 -5.62
N ASP A 67 -4.50 -10.40 -6.27
CA ASP A 67 -5.19 -11.53 -5.63
C ASP A 67 -4.22 -12.55 -5.07
N ARG A 68 -3.08 -12.78 -5.75
CA ARG A 68 -2.00 -13.63 -5.22
C ARG A 68 -1.24 -12.97 -4.08
N LEU A 69 -1.04 -11.66 -4.12
CA LEU A 69 -0.29 -10.92 -3.09
C LEU A 69 -1.07 -10.78 -1.78
N ILE A 70 -2.35 -10.42 -1.86
CA ILE A 70 -3.21 -10.01 -0.75
C ILE A 70 -3.16 -10.98 0.46
N PRO A 71 -3.28 -12.32 0.30
CA PRO A 71 -3.25 -13.26 1.43
C PRO A 71 -1.93 -13.28 2.22
N HIS A 72 -0.84 -12.82 1.61
CA HIS A 72 0.50 -12.81 2.21
C HIS A 72 0.82 -11.52 2.97
N VAL A 73 0.01 -10.47 2.78
CA VAL A 73 0.26 -9.16 3.40
C VAL A 73 0.06 -9.22 4.91
N ARG A 74 1.02 -8.67 5.66
CA ARG A 74 0.99 -8.56 7.13
C ARG A 74 1.19 -7.13 7.64
N HIS A 75 1.75 -6.26 6.80
CA HIS A 75 1.92 -4.83 7.06
C HIS A 75 1.53 -4.01 5.83
N ILE A 76 0.93 -2.84 6.02
CA ILE A 76 0.56 -1.93 4.93
C ILE A 76 1.27 -0.58 5.11
N HIS A 77 2.02 -0.14 4.10
CA HIS A 77 2.40 1.26 3.98
C HIS A 77 1.23 1.99 3.34
N ALA A 78 0.41 2.60 4.19
CA ALA A 78 -0.90 3.16 3.85
C ALA A 78 -0.77 4.62 3.36
N ARG A 79 0.22 4.88 2.52
CA ARG A 79 0.36 6.14 1.78
C ARG A 79 -0.21 5.97 0.38
N MET A 80 -0.91 7.00 -0.08
CA MET A 80 -1.40 7.03 -1.45
C MET A 80 -0.30 7.57 -2.38
N GLY A 81 -0.08 6.92 -3.51
CA GLY A 81 0.73 7.46 -4.61
C GLY A 81 -0.14 7.95 -5.77
N THR A 82 0.48 8.52 -6.78
CA THR A 82 -0.08 8.80 -8.11
C THR A 82 0.72 8.05 -9.16
N THR A 83 0.26 8.07 -10.41
CA THR A 83 1.05 7.51 -11.53
C THR A 83 2.37 8.25 -11.77
N GLN A 84 2.60 9.40 -11.13
CA GLN A 84 3.77 10.26 -11.34
C GLN A 84 4.58 10.51 -10.04
N SER A 85 4.13 9.99 -8.90
CA SER A 85 4.80 10.15 -7.61
C SER A 85 4.42 9.00 -6.67
N SER A 86 5.37 8.45 -5.91
CA SER A 86 5.03 7.47 -4.87
C SER A 86 4.24 8.08 -3.71
N GLN A 87 4.13 9.41 -3.63
CA GLN A 87 3.41 10.08 -2.56
C GLN A 87 2.50 11.19 -3.12
N CYS A 88 1.22 11.09 -2.81
CA CYS A 88 0.21 12.08 -3.15
C CYS A 88 0.27 13.24 -2.14
N PRO A 89 0.34 14.50 -2.61
CA PRO A 89 0.44 15.65 -1.72
C PRO A 89 -0.86 15.96 -0.96
N GLU A 90 -2.02 15.62 -1.52
CA GLU A 90 -3.31 15.99 -0.94
C GLU A 90 -4.35 14.89 -1.19
N PRO A 91 -4.36 13.80 -0.39
CA PRO A 91 -5.15 12.60 -0.69
C PRO A 91 -6.67 12.82 -0.79
N LEU A 92 -7.18 13.90 -0.19
CA LEU A 92 -8.60 14.26 -0.21
C LEU A 92 -8.99 15.20 -1.35
N ASN A 93 -8.02 15.71 -2.11
CA ASN A 93 -8.32 16.55 -3.27
C ASN A 93 -9.11 15.71 -4.31
N PRO A 94 -10.25 16.21 -4.81
CA PRO A 94 -11.04 15.49 -5.81
C PRO A 94 -10.26 15.08 -7.06
N ALA A 95 -9.19 15.81 -7.40
CA ALA A 95 -8.31 15.47 -8.51
C ALA A 95 -7.64 14.09 -8.38
N PHE A 96 -7.43 13.61 -7.15
CA PHE A 96 -6.85 12.28 -6.87
C PHE A 96 -7.92 11.25 -6.48
N GLY A 97 -9.18 11.49 -6.86
CA GLY A 97 -10.31 10.62 -6.50
C GLY A 97 -10.14 9.18 -6.99
N ALA A 98 -9.54 8.99 -8.17
CA ALA A 98 -9.30 7.67 -8.75
C ALA A 98 -8.22 6.89 -7.97
N GLU A 99 -7.09 7.54 -7.68
CA GLU A 99 -6.03 6.99 -6.83
C GLU A 99 -6.59 6.61 -5.47
N ARG A 100 -7.32 7.53 -4.83
CA ARG A 100 -7.90 7.30 -3.50
C ARG A 100 -8.83 6.09 -3.49
N GLN A 101 -9.73 6.00 -4.48
CA GLN A 101 -10.63 4.87 -4.59
C GLN A 101 -9.88 3.55 -4.78
N PHE A 102 -8.83 3.53 -5.61
CA PHE A 102 -8.00 2.35 -5.83
C PHE A 102 -7.30 1.89 -4.54
N PHE A 103 -6.56 2.79 -3.88
CA PHE A 103 -5.80 2.45 -2.68
C PHE A 103 -6.70 2.02 -1.53
N GLU A 104 -7.81 2.73 -1.29
CA GLU A 104 -8.76 2.36 -0.24
C GLU A 104 -9.40 1.00 -0.50
N SER A 105 -9.82 0.74 -1.75
CA SER A 105 -10.41 -0.55 -2.13
C SER A 105 -9.41 -1.70 -1.94
N LEU A 106 -8.14 -1.47 -2.29
CA LEU A 106 -7.08 -2.46 -2.11
C LEU A 106 -6.78 -2.74 -0.64
N TRP A 107 -6.60 -1.70 0.19
CA TRP A 107 -6.35 -1.87 1.61
C TRP A 107 -7.53 -2.57 2.31
N LEU A 108 -8.77 -2.25 1.93
CA LEU A 108 -9.96 -2.94 2.42
C LEU A 108 -9.96 -4.43 2.04
N ARG A 109 -9.57 -4.79 0.80
CA ARG A 109 -9.41 -6.19 0.39
C ARG A 109 -8.36 -6.90 1.24
N ILE A 110 -7.23 -6.25 1.51
CA ILE A 110 -6.17 -6.80 2.36
C ILE A 110 -6.67 -7.05 3.79
N VAL A 111 -7.30 -6.04 4.41
CA VAL A 111 -7.84 -6.15 5.77
C VAL A 111 -8.86 -7.29 5.85
N LYS A 112 -9.84 -7.33 4.95
CA LYS A 112 -10.86 -8.39 4.90
C LYS A 112 -10.27 -9.78 4.71
N SER A 113 -9.33 -9.93 3.77
CA SER A 113 -8.64 -11.21 3.54
C SER A 113 -7.96 -11.72 4.81
N ARG A 114 -7.31 -10.82 5.57
CA ARG A 114 -6.65 -11.21 6.81
C ARG A 114 -7.65 -11.66 7.88
N GLN A 115 -8.75 -10.94 8.04
CA GLN A 115 -9.79 -11.28 9.01
C GLN A 115 -10.46 -12.62 8.70
N GLN A 116 -10.73 -12.90 7.43
CA GLN A 116 -11.32 -14.19 7.00
C GLN A 116 -10.39 -15.37 7.30
N THR A 117 -9.08 -15.16 7.18
CA THR A 117 -8.09 -16.21 7.41
C THR A 117 -7.79 -16.42 8.90
N ASP A 118 -7.83 -15.35 9.69
CA ASP A 118 -7.57 -15.38 11.13
C ASP A 118 -8.26 -14.19 11.81
N PRO A 119 -9.45 -14.41 12.42
CA PRO A 119 -10.25 -13.35 13.04
C PRO A 119 -9.54 -12.61 14.17
N ASN A 120 -8.54 -13.24 14.80
CA ASN A 120 -7.76 -12.66 15.89
C ASN A 120 -6.46 -12.02 15.39
N CYS A 121 -6.13 -12.12 14.10
CA CYS A 121 -4.89 -11.58 13.60
C CYS A 121 -4.90 -10.06 13.52
N ARG A 122 -3.77 -9.48 13.91
CA ARG A 122 -3.48 -8.07 13.75
C ARG A 122 -2.73 -7.85 12.44
N ILE A 123 -3.35 -7.16 11.51
CA ILE A 123 -2.62 -6.44 10.46
C ILE A 123 -2.18 -5.09 11.02
N THR A 124 -0.94 -4.72 10.70
CA THR A 124 -0.33 -3.45 11.09
C THR A 124 -0.24 -2.53 9.88
N TRP A 125 -0.24 -1.23 10.09
CA TRP A 125 -0.15 -0.26 9.00
C TRP A 125 0.39 1.08 9.48
N VAL A 126 0.93 1.85 8.54
CA VAL A 126 1.48 3.19 8.79
C VAL A 126 1.18 4.12 7.60
N PRO A 127 0.63 5.32 7.82
CA PRO A 127 0.51 6.35 6.78
C PRO A 127 1.89 7.00 6.60
N GLU A 128 2.69 6.42 5.73
CA GLU A 128 4.14 6.67 5.60
C GLU A 128 4.48 7.96 4.81
N TYR A 129 4.07 9.13 5.32
CA TYR A 129 4.51 10.43 4.83
C TYR A 129 5.78 10.86 5.57
N GLY A 130 6.93 10.79 4.89
CA GLY A 130 8.24 11.07 5.48
C GLY A 130 8.65 12.56 5.42
N PRO A 131 9.65 12.98 6.21
CA PRO A 131 10.20 14.33 6.11
C PRO A 131 10.92 14.57 4.78
N PHE A 132 11.21 15.83 4.44
CA PHE A 132 12.05 16.18 3.28
C PHE A 132 13.38 15.37 3.30
N PRO A 133 13.85 14.83 2.16
CA PRO A 133 13.36 15.03 0.79
C PRO A 133 12.22 14.11 0.38
N TYR A 134 11.69 13.28 1.29
CA TYR A 134 10.64 12.31 0.98
C TYR A 134 9.24 12.92 1.04
N HIS A 135 9.01 14.05 1.74
CA HIS A 135 7.70 14.69 1.80
C HIS A 135 7.19 15.08 0.40
N PRO A 136 5.89 14.84 0.05
CA PRO A 136 5.32 15.32 -1.20
C PRO A 136 5.60 16.80 -1.45
N ILE A 137 5.99 17.11 -2.69
CA ILE A 137 6.08 18.50 -3.13
C ILE A 137 4.66 19.02 -3.42
N GLY A 138 4.36 20.24 -2.96
CA GLY A 138 3.09 20.92 -3.28
C GLY A 138 1.94 20.65 -2.31
N THR A 139 2.20 20.07 -1.14
CA THR A 139 1.23 19.99 -0.05
C THR A 139 1.28 21.23 0.85
N ALA A 140 0.12 21.66 1.35
CA ALA A 140 0.01 22.77 2.30
C ALA A 140 0.35 22.33 3.75
N GLN A 141 0.34 21.03 4.01
CA GLN A 141 0.56 20.45 5.34
C GLN A 141 2.00 19.95 5.50
N THR A 142 2.48 19.92 6.73
CA THR A 142 3.71 19.20 7.07
C THR A 142 3.53 17.68 6.92
N PHE A 143 4.63 16.93 6.83
CA PHE A 143 4.59 15.47 6.72
C PHE A 143 3.88 14.82 7.91
N GLU A 144 4.09 15.37 9.12
CA GLU A 144 3.47 14.91 10.36
C GLU A 144 1.96 15.16 10.35
N GLU A 145 1.51 16.36 10.00
CA GLU A 145 0.09 16.71 9.91
C GLU A 145 -0.65 15.86 8.86
N LEU A 146 -0.01 15.60 7.71
CA LEU A 146 -0.57 14.75 6.68
C LEU A 146 -0.64 13.28 7.12
N ALA A 147 0.43 12.74 7.73
CA ALA A 147 0.43 11.40 8.28
C ALA A 147 -0.61 11.21 9.38
N ASP A 148 -0.80 12.19 10.26
CA ASP A 148 -1.76 12.11 11.34
C ASP A 148 -3.21 12.23 10.89
N SER A 149 -3.48 13.12 9.94
CA SER A 149 -4.83 13.29 9.37
C SER A 149 -5.26 12.04 8.58
N GLU A 150 -4.38 11.51 7.72
CA GLU A 150 -4.64 10.25 7.02
C GLU A 150 -4.70 9.07 7.98
N GLY A 151 -3.86 9.05 9.03
CA GLY A 151 -3.92 8.05 10.09
C GLY A 151 -5.31 7.96 10.73
N LYS A 152 -5.84 9.09 11.23
CA LYS A 152 -7.19 9.10 11.84
C LYS A 152 -8.27 8.63 10.87
N ARG A 153 -8.18 9.03 9.60
CA ARG A 153 -9.15 8.69 8.56
C ARG A 153 -9.13 7.20 8.21
N LEU A 154 -7.94 6.65 8.00
CA LEU A 154 -7.76 5.25 7.63
C LEU A 154 -8.04 4.30 8.79
N GLU A 155 -7.76 4.71 10.02
CA GLU A 155 -8.16 3.97 11.22
C GLU A 155 -9.68 3.76 11.25
N ALA A 156 -10.46 4.84 11.11
CA ALA A 156 -11.91 4.76 11.05
C ALA A 156 -12.40 3.88 9.88
N LEU A 157 -11.76 3.98 8.70
CA LEU A 157 -12.09 3.17 7.53
C LEU A 157 -11.87 1.67 7.78
N PHE A 158 -10.72 1.31 8.36
CA PHE A 158 -10.38 -0.09 8.62
C PHE A 158 -11.19 -0.69 9.76
N GLU A 159 -11.46 0.07 10.83
CA GLU A 159 -12.34 -0.36 11.91
C GLU A 159 -13.77 -0.62 11.43
N PHE A 160 -14.30 0.28 10.60
CA PHE A 160 -15.60 0.09 9.96
C PHE A 160 -15.63 -1.21 9.15
N ALA A 161 -14.63 -1.44 8.29
CA ALA A 161 -14.53 -2.66 7.50
C ALA A 161 -14.48 -3.94 8.36
N VAL A 162 -13.74 -3.88 9.47
CA VAL A 162 -13.59 -4.97 10.43
C VAL A 162 -14.91 -5.32 11.10
N SER A 163 -15.70 -4.31 11.47
CA SER A 163 -17.01 -4.48 12.14
C SER A 163 -18.11 -5.08 11.26
N GLN A 164 -17.96 -5.01 9.94
CA GLN A 164 -18.96 -5.46 8.96
C GLN A 164 -18.66 -6.88 8.43
N SER A 165 -17.58 -7.52 8.91
CA SER A 165 -17.06 -8.80 8.41
C SER A 165 -17.46 -9.99 9.27
#